data_AF-A0A542SK50-F1
#
_entry.id   AF-A0A542SK50-F1
#
_cell.length_a   1.000
_cell.length_b   1.000
_cell.length_c   1.000
_cell.angle_alpha   90.00
_cell.angle_beta   90.00
_cell.angle_gamma   90.00
#
_symmetry.space_group_name_H-M   'P 1'
#
loop_
_entity.id
_entity.type
_entity.pdbx_description
1 polymer ?
#
loop_
_entity_poly.entity_id
_entity_poly.type
_entity_poly.pdbx_seq_one_letter_code
_entity_poly.pdbx_strand_id
1 'polypeptide(L)'
;MAILTSSELIGFYAEFASWELSCLGPVILRANVYVEGQVTVPDPVPLELKLAVAMVVKDMAQDRRLSSTKQGDYQETFSYVSNDPKVEGILKKYSKNRGQKLWMI
;
A
#
# COMPACT_ATOMS: atom_id res chain seq x y z
N MET A 1 8.04 0.48 -9.85
CA MET A 1 9.00 1.25 -9.02
C MET A 1 8.51 1.16 -7.59
N ALA A 2 9.35 0.91 -6.59
CA ALA A 2 8.88 0.94 -5.20
C ALA A 2 8.53 2.38 -4.80
N ILE A 3 7.32 2.60 -4.28
CA ILE A 3 6.87 3.92 -3.81
C ILE A 3 7.55 4.22 -2.46
N LEU A 4 7.63 3.21 -1.60
CA LEU A 4 8.28 3.26 -0.29
C LEU A 4 9.22 2.07 -0.11
N THR A 5 10.44 2.35 0.32
CA THR A 5 11.46 1.36 0.73
C THR A 5 11.43 1.09 2.24
N SER A 6 12.09 0.02 2.69
CA SER A 6 12.17 -0.32 4.12
C SER A 6 12.93 0.73 4.95
N SER A 7 13.99 1.33 4.39
CA SER A 7 14.72 2.40 5.05
C SER A 7 13.87 3.66 5.21
N GLU A 8 13.08 4.02 4.19
CA GLU A 8 12.16 5.16 4.27
C GLU A 8 11.03 4.90 5.26
N LEU A 9 10.51 3.68 5.33
CA LEU A 9 9.50 3.30 6.32
C LEU A 9 10.01 3.53 7.75
N ILE A 10 11.25 3.13 8.05
CA ILE A 10 11.88 3.35 9.36
C ILE A 10 11.99 4.85 9.66
N GLY A 11 12.23 5.67 8.63
CA GLY A 11 12.24 7.14 8.75
C GLY A 11 10.89 7.73 9.16
N PHE A 12 9.77 7.13 8.77
CA PHE A 12 8.43 7.53 9.21
C PHE A 12 8.03 6.91 10.55
N TYR A 13 8.40 5.66 10.78
CA TYR A 13 7.98 4.85 11.92
C TYR A 13 9.17 4.03 12.44
N ALA A 14 9.87 4.58 13.43
CA ALA A 14 11.04 3.95 14.04
C ALA A 14 10.74 2.58 14.69
N GLU A 15 9.47 2.31 15.03
CA GLU A 15 9.02 1.02 15.58
C GLU A 15 9.28 -0.17 14.64
N PHE A 16 9.41 0.04 13.33
CA PHE A 16 9.75 -1.02 12.38
C PHE A 16 11.25 -1.33 12.30
N ALA A 17 12.12 -0.56 12.95
CA ALA A 17 13.56 -0.81 12.95
C ALA A 17 13.93 -2.14 13.63
N SER A 18 13.12 -2.60 14.58
CA SER A 18 13.32 -3.86 15.29
C SER A 18 12.61 -5.06 14.65
N TRP A 19 11.91 -4.86 13.53
CA TRP A 19 11.19 -5.94 12.85
C TRP A 19 12.10 -6.69 11.88
N GLU A 20 11.96 -8.01 11.82
CA GLU A 20 12.66 -8.79 10.82
C GLU A 20 12.18 -8.47 9.40
N LEU A 21 13.11 -8.35 8.47
CA LEU A 21 12.82 -8.11 7.05
C LEU A 21 11.94 -9.20 6.42
N SER A 22 12.01 -10.43 6.93
CA SER A 22 11.17 -11.57 6.54
C SER A 22 9.68 -11.28 6.77
N CYS A 23 9.35 -10.56 7.84
CA CYS A 23 7.99 -10.18 8.21
C CYS A 23 7.58 -8.86 7.56
N LEU A 24 8.51 -7.90 7.49
CA LEU A 24 8.23 -6.54 7.02
C LEU A 24 8.18 -6.44 5.49
N GLY A 25 9.05 -7.16 4.78
CA GLY A 25 9.17 -7.13 3.32
C GLY A 25 7.85 -7.44 2.59
N PRO A 26 7.15 -8.55 2.92
CA PRO A 26 5.87 -8.86 2.31
C PRO A 26 4.80 -7.79 2.58
N VAL A 27 4.79 -7.17 3.77
CA VAL A 27 3.83 -6.11 4.11
C VAL A 27 4.11 -4.85 3.29
N ILE A 28 5.36 -4.43 3.19
CA ILE A 28 5.79 -3.29 2.36
C ILE A 28 5.43 -3.53 0.90
N LEU A 29 5.68 -4.74 0.38
CA LEU A 29 5.36 -5.07 -1.01
C LEU A 29 3.85 -4.96 -1.26
N ARG A 30 3.03 -5.52 -0.37
CA ARG A 30 1.56 -5.45 -0.47
C ARG A 30 1.05 -4.01 -0.42
N ALA A 31 1.58 -3.20 0.49
CA ALA A 31 1.19 -1.78 0.59
C ALA A 31 1.56 -1.00 -0.67
N ASN A 32 2.76 -1.22 -1.22
CA ASN A 32 3.18 -0.61 -2.49
C ASN A 32 2.24 -1.00 -3.64
N VAL A 33 1.93 -2.29 -3.79
CA VAL A 33 1.03 -2.79 -4.84
C VAL A 33 -0.39 -2.22 -4.67
N TYR A 34 -0.89 -2.16 -3.43
CA TYR A 34 -2.22 -1.61 -3.12
C TYR A 34 -2.33 -0.13 -3.54
N VAL A 35 -1.32 0.67 -3.22
CA VAL A 35 -1.28 2.10 -3.59
C VAL A 35 -1.09 2.26 -5.11
N GLU A 36 -0.14 1.55 -5.71
CA GLU A 36 0.12 1.59 -7.16
C GLU A 36 -1.12 1.17 -7.99
N GLY A 37 -1.95 0.27 -7.46
CA GLY A 37 -3.23 -0.12 -8.08
C GLY A 37 -4.25 1.02 -8.17
N GLN A 38 -4.16 2.02 -7.30
CA GLN A 38 -5.14 3.10 -7.16
C GLN A 38 -4.66 4.44 -7.72
N VAL A 39 -3.34 4.66 -7.77
CA VAL A 39 -2.76 5.96 -8.14
C VAL A 39 -1.83 5.89 -9.35
N THR A 40 -1.74 6.99 -10.10
CA THR A 40 -0.63 7.21 -11.03
C THR A 40 0.55 7.73 -10.23
N VAL A 41 1.60 6.92 -10.08
CA VAL A 41 2.80 7.26 -9.30
C VAL A 41 3.64 8.29 -10.08
N PRO A 42 3.81 9.53 -9.58
CA PRO A 42 4.69 10.51 -10.20
C PRO A 42 6.16 10.15 -10.01
N ASP A 43 7.02 10.63 -10.91
CA ASP A 43 8.48 10.55 -10.79
C ASP A 43 9.06 11.97 -10.77
N PRO A 44 9.69 12.44 -9.67
CA PRO A 44 9.97 11.69 -8.43
C PRO A 44 8.73 11.45 -7.55
N VAL A 45 8.75 10.37 -6.78
CA VAL A 45 7.66 9.98 -5.88
C VAL A 45 7.46 11.02 -4.76
N PRO A 46 6.27 11.66 -4.65
CA PRO A 46 6.00 12.67 -3.64
C PRO A 46 6.04 12.11 -2.21
N LEU A 47 6.54 12.91 -1.27
CA LEU A 47 6.65 12.50 0.14
C LEU A 47 5.30 12.12 0.77
N GLU A 48 4.22 12.83 0.42
CA GLU A 48 2.88 12.50 0.89
C GLU A 48 2.40 11.12 0.41
N LEU A 49 2.81 10.69 -0.79
CA LEU A 49 2.47 9.37 -1.31
C LEU A 49 3.28 8.28 -0.58
N LYS A 50 4.55 8.56 -0.26
CA LYS A 50 5.36 7.69 0.60
C LYS A 50 4.75 7.55 2.00
N LEU A 51 4.27 8.65 2.57
CA LEU A 51 3.57 8.66 3.85
C LEU A 51 2.29 7.81 3.80
N ALA A 52 1.49 7.94 2.73
CA ALA A 52 0.29 7.11 2.56
C ALA A 52 0.63 5.62 2.52
N VAL A 53 1.68 5.22 1.79
CA VAL A 53 2.15 3.82 1.80
C VAL A 53 2.62 3.42 3.20
N ALA A 54 3.34 4.28 3.92
CA ALA A 54 3.82 3.98 5.26
C ALA A 54 2.66 3.74 6.25
N MET A 55 1.60 4.55 6.16
CA MET A 55 0.38 4.39 6.96
C MET A 55 -0.32 3.06 6.63
N VAL A 56 -0.42 2.71 5.34
CA VAL A 56 -0.97 1.42 4.90
C VAL A 56 -0.12 0.24 5.40
N VAL A 57 1.22 0.35 5.35
CA VAL A 57 2.11 -0.67 5.92
C VAL A 57 1.85 -0.86 7.39
N LYS A 58 1.74 0.24 8.15
CA LYS A 58 1.45 0.19 9.58
C LYS A 58 0.12 -0.49 9.87
N ASP A 59 -0.91 -0.13 9.14
CA ASP A 59 -2.24 -0.72 9.28
C ASP A 59 -2.21 -2.21 8.93
N MET A 60 -1.65 -2.60 7.78
CA MET A 60 -1.50 -4.01 7.38
C MET A 60 -0.61 -4.84 8.34
N ALA A 61 0.37 -4.22 8.99
CA ALA A 61 1.23 -4.88 9.97
C ALA A 61 0.49 -5.14 11.30
N GLN A 62 -0.44 -4.25 11.67
CA GLN A 62 -1.28 -4.36 12.86
C GLN A 62 -2.52 -5.22 12.61
N ASP A 63 -3.05 -5.20 11.39
CA ASP A 63 -4.25 -5.90 10.96
C ASP A 63 -3.90 -7.33 10.53
N ARG A 64 -3.55 -8.18 11.51
CA ARG A 64 -3.54 -9.65 11.35
C ARG A 64 -4.96 -10.21 11.20
N ARG A 65 -5.82 -9.58 10.39
CA ARG A 65 -7.17 -10.07 10.11
C ARG A 65 -7.12 -11.12 9.00
N LEU A 66 -7.18 -12.38 9.42
CA LEU A 66 -7.53 -13.53 8.58
C LEU A 66 -8.86 -13.27 7.86
N SER A 67 -8.80 -12.91 6.57
CA SER A 67 -9.99 -12.84 5.72
C SER A 67 -10.29 -14.22 5.12
N SER A 68 -11.10 -14.99 5.84
CA SER A 68 -11.87 -16.18 5.39
C SER A 68 -11.10 -17.44 4.98
N THR A 69 -11.15 -18.46 5.83
CA THR A 69 -10.80 -19.86 5.53
C THR A 69 -11.97 -20.53 4.78
N LYS A 70 -11.99 -20.53 3.44
CA LYS A 70 -12.87 -21.47 2.70
C LYS A 70 -12.13 -22.79 2.53
N GLN A 71 -12.61 -23.80 3.25
CA GLN A 71 -12.12 -25.17 3.27
C GLN A 71 -12.45 -25.83 1.92
N GLY A 72 -11.52 -25.79 0.95
CA GLY A 72 -11.70 -26.47 -0.34
C GLY A 72 -10.54 -26.27 -1.32
N ASP A 73 -10.09 -25.02 -1.49
CA ASP A 73 -8.94 -24.66 -2.33
C ASP A 73 -8.21 -23.49 -1.65
N TYR A 74 -6.93 -23.67 -1.36
CA TYR A 74 -6.12 -22.67 -0.65
C TYR A 74 -5.85 -21.47 -1.58
N GLN A 75 -6.78 -20.53 -1.65
CA GLN A 75 -6.57 -19.19 -2.21
C GLN A 75 -6.72 -18.17 -1.08
N GLU A 76 -5.59 -17.76 -0.50
CA GLU A 76 -5.56 -16.61 0.41
C GLU A 76 -5.90 -15.35 -0.39
N THR A 77 -7.15 -14.91 -0.29
CA THR A 77 -7.59 -13.66 -0.92
C THR A 77 -7.47 -12.56 0.12
N PHE A 78 -6.38 -11.80 0.06
CA PHE A 78 -6.15 -10.66 0.96
C PHE A 78 -6.95 -9.45 0.45
N SER A 79 -8.04 -9.10 1.11
CA SER A 79 -8.78 -7.86 0.83
C SER A 79 -8.40 -6.80 1.87
N TYR A 80 -7.54 -5.86 1.50
CA TYR A 80 -7.24 -4.68 2.32
C TYR A 80 -8.03 -3.47 1.81
N VAL A 81 -8.68 -2.76 2.73
CA VAL A 81 -9.32 -1.47 2.46
C VAL A 81 -8.88 -0.53 3.57
N SER A 82 -8.09 0.49 3.22
CA SER A 82 -7.75 1.56 4.16
C SER A 82 -9.01 2.33 4.52
N ASN A 83 -9.33 2.41 5.81
CA ASN A 83 -10.41 3.26 6.32
C ASN A 83 -9.90 4.63 6.82
N ASP A 84 -8.60 4.92 6.65
CA ASP A 84 -8.04 6.20 7.09
C ASP A 84 -8.36 7.32 6.06
N PRO A 85 -9.11 8.36 6.46
CA PRO A 85 -9.51 9.44 5.55
C PRO A 85 -8.32 10.26 5.01
N LYS A 86 -7.17 10.25 5.68
CA LYS A 86 -5.95 10.91 5.19
C LYS A 86 -5.34 10.11 4.05
N VAL A 87 -5.30 8.79 4.18
CA VAL A 87 -4.83 7.90 3.11
C VAL A 87 -5.74 8.06 1.90
N GLU A 88 -7.06 8.01 2.08
CA GLU A 88 -8.02 8.24 0.99
C GLU A 88 -7.83 9.61 0.32
N GLY A 89 -7.63 10.67 1.09
CA GLY A 89 -7.39 12.01 0.57
C GLY A 89 -6.15 12.10 -0.32
N ILE A 90 -5.06 11.45 0.09
CA ILE A 90 -3.82 11.40 -0.69
C ILE A 90 -4.01 10.53 -1.95
N LEU A 91 -4.61 9.34 -1.81
CA LEU A 91 -4.85 8.45 -2.96
C LEU A 91 -5.78 9.11 -3.99
N LYS A 92 -6.79 9.86 -3.56
CA LYS A 92 -7.69 10.59 -4.44
C LYS A 92 -6.98 11.66 -5.25
N LYS A 93 -5.99 12.36 -4.65
CA LYS A 93 -5.18 13.38 -5.34
C LYS A 93 -4.39 12.80 -6.53
N TYR A 94 -3.94 11.55 -6.40
CA TYR A 94 -3.17 10.85 -7.43
C TYR A 94 -3.97 9.77 -8.16
N SER A 95 -5.29 9.76 -7.97
CA SER A 95 -6.19 8.74 -8.48
C SER A 95 -5.99 8.51 -9.98
N LYS A 96 -5.90 7.25 -10.40
CA LYS A 96 -6.00 6.91 -11.82
C LYS A 96 -7.40 7.30 -12.28
N ASN A 97 -7.48 8.30 -13.16
CA ASN A 97 -8.72 8.60 -13.86
C ASN A 97 -9.17 7.36 -14.65
N ARG A 98 -10.09 6.56 -14.09
CA ARG A 98 -10.71 5.39 -14.76
C ARG A 98 -11.58 5.76 -15.98
N GLY A 99 -11.39 6.95 -16.56
CA GLY A 99 -12.28 7.56 -17.56
C GLY A 99 -11.60 8.20 -18.78
N GLN A 100 -10.29 8.06 -18.99
CA GLN A 100 -9.74 8.36 -20.32
C GLN A 100 -9.96 7.15 -21.22
N LYS A 101 -11.11 7.13 -21.91
CA LYS A 101 -11.26 6.39 -23.16
C LYS A 101 -10.05 6.74 -24.03
N LEU A 102 -9.23 5.73 -24.33
CA LEU A 102 -8.34 5.72 -25.48
C LEU A 102 -9.21 5.95 -26.72
N TRP A 103 -9.45 7.20 -27.08
CA TRP A 103 -9.81 7.53 -28.45
C TRP A 103 -8.52 7.35 -29.25
N MET A 104 -8.28 6.12 -29.71
CA MET A 104 -7.30 5.88 -30.76
C MET A 104 -7.81 6.60 -32.00
N ILE A 105 -6.96 7.53 -32.47
CA ILE A 105 -7.06 8.24 -33.75
C ILE A 105 -6.79 7.23 -34.87
#